data_AF-A8E136-F1
#
_entry.id   AF-A8E136-F1
#
_cell.length_a   1.000
_cell.length_b   1.000
_cell.length_c   1.000
_cell.angle_alpha   90.00
_cell.angle_beta   90.00
_cell.angle_gamma   90.00
#
_symmetry.space_group_name_H-M   'P 1'
#
loop_
_entity.id
_entity.type
_entity.pdbx_description
1 polymer ?
#
loop_
_entity_poly.entity_id
_entity_poly.type
_entity_poly.pdbx_seq_one_letter_code
_entity_poly.pdbx_strand_id
1 'polypeptide(L)'
;LARVGRYKVNKKLGLNVGAPITSSTLTEEDVVATIEYLVRLHEGQTTNDRPRRQRGAGRDRRHRPLRQPPAAHRGRVDPEPDPGRYVPDGARRARAETTQDVEAITP
;
A
#
# COMPACT_ATOMS: atom_id res chain seq x y z
N LEU A 1 12.19 -2.93 1.82
CA LEU A 1 11.82 -2.08 0.67
C LEU A 1 11.06 -2.90 -0.38
N ALA A 2 9.80 -2.55 -0.63
CA ALA A 2 9.08 -3.08 -1.79
C ALA A 2 9.65 -2.54 -3.11
N ARG A 3 9.27 -3.14 -4.25
CA ARG A 3 9.74 -2.77 -5.59
C ARG A 3 9.64 -1.27 -5.90
N VAL A 4 8.51 -0.65 -5.56
CA VAL A 4 8.31 0.80 -5.75
C VAL A 4 9.21 1.64 -4.83
N GLY A 5 9.46 1.16 -3.61
CA GLY A 5 10.37 1.77 -2.66
C GLY A 5 11.80 1.79 -3.18
N ARG A 6 12.32 0.64 -3.60
CA ARG A 6 13.68 0.53 -4.18
C ARG A 6 13.82 1.39 -5.44
N TYR A 7 12.82 1.39 -6.33
CA TYR A 7 12.81 2.25 -7.51
C TYR A 7 12.94 3.74 -7.15
N LYS A 8 12.21 4.20 -6.12
CA LYS A 8 12.26 5.60 -5.68
C LYS A 8 13.65 5.95 -5.13
N VAL A 9 14.25 5.08 -4.32
CA VAL A 9 15.61 5.27 -3.77
C VAL A 9 16.63 5.36 -4.91
N ASN A 10 16.66 4.37 -5.80
CA ASN A 10 17.55 4.33 -6.97
C ASN A 10 17.41 5.59 -7.82
N LYS A 11 16.18 6.03 -8.09
CA LYS A 11 15.93 7.26 -8.88
C LYS A 11 16.32 8.54 -8.16
N LYS A 12 16.20 8.58 -6.83
CA LYS A 12 16.47 9.79 -6.04
C LYS A 12 17.97 9.99 -5.82
N LEU A 13 18.68 8.91 -5.48
CA LEU A 13 20.10 8.89 -5.18
C LEU A 13 20.98 8.62 -6.42
N GLY A 14 20.39 8.26 -7.56
CA GLY A 14 21.15 7.95 -8.78
C GLY A 14 21.87 6.60 -8.72
N LEU A 15 21.47 5.73 -7.78
CA LEU A 15 22.04 4.40 -7.60
C LEU A 15 21.37 3.40 -8.53
N ASN A 16 22.13 2.45 -9.08
CA ASN A 16 21.60 1.27 -9.79
C ASN A 16 20.58 1.62 -10.91
N VAL A 17 20.81 2.72 -11.63
CA VAL A 17 19.90 3.23 -12.67
C VAL A 17 20.00 2.37 -13.93
N GLY A 18 19.23 1.28 -13.96
CA GLY A 18 19.20 0.32 -15.08
C GLY A 18 19.34 -1.13 -14.65
N ALA A 19 19.74 -1.38 -13.40
CA ALA A 19 19.78 -2.72 -12.85
C ALA A 19 18.36 -3.19 -12.47
N PRO A 20 18.03 -4.49 -12.67
CA PRO A 20 16.79 -5.05 -12.18
C PRO A 20 16.70 -4.93 -10.65
N ILE A 21 15.52 -4.60 -10.15
CA ILE A 21 15.26 -4.48 -8.71
C ILE A 21 15.13 -5.89 -8.13
N THR A 22 16.23 -6.38 -7.57
CA THR A 22 16.31 -7.71 -6.94
C THR A 22 16.34 -7.60 -5.41
N SER A 23 17.02 -6.58 -4.89
CA SER A 23 17.16 -6.32 -3.46
C SER A 23 15.90 -5.67 -2.88
N SER A 24 15.41 -6.27 -1.79
CA SER A 24 14.34 -5.75 -0.94
C SER A 24 14.88 -5.09 0.34
N THR A 25 16.20 -5.08 0.56
CA THR A 25 16.83 -4.50 1.76
C THR A 25 17.54 -3.18 1.44
N LEU A 26 17.82 -2.40 2.48
CA LEU A 26 18.66 -1.20 2.34
C LEU A 26 20.13 -1.65 2.30
N THR A 27 20.89 -1.15 1.34
CA THR A 27 22.33 -1.41 1.25
C THR A 27 23.12 -0.30 1.92
N GLU A 28 24.35 -0.59 2.33
CA GLU A 28 25.26 0.41 2.91
C GLU A 28 25.44 1.62 1.97
N GLU A 29 25.56 1.36 0.66
CA GLU A 29 25.61 2.40 -0.38
C GLU A 29 24.42 3.37 -0.33
N ASP A 30 23.22 2.88 -0.03
CA ASP A 30 22.04 3.75 0.08
C ASP A 30 22.15 4.67 1.29
N VAL A 31 22.69 4.16 2.41
CA VAL A 31 22.87 4.91 3.66
C VAL A 31 23.87 6.02 3.44
N VAL A 32 25.06 5.69 2.92
CA VAL A 32 26.12 6.66 2.63
C VAL A 32 25.63 7.73 1.65
N ALA A 33 24.98 7.32 0.56
CA ALA A 33 24.45 8.26 -0.43
C ALA A 33 23.34 9.17 0.14
N THR A 34 22.56 8.67 1.11
CA THR A 34 21.54 9.48 1.77
C THR A 34 22.17 10.51 2.70
N ILE A 35 23.19 10.13 3.48
CA ILE A 35 23.90 11.06 4.37
C ILE A 35 24.61 12.14 3.55
N GLU A 36 25.35 11.77 2.51
CA GLU A 36 25.97 12.73 1.59
C GLU A 36 24.95 13.71 0.99
N TYR A 37 23.78 13.20 0.60
CA TYR A 37 22.71 14.03 0.06
C TYR A 37 22.19 15.04 1.09
N LEU A 38 22.03 14.63 2.36
CA LEU A 38 21.58 15.52 3.43
C LEU A 38 22.62 16.58 3.77
N VAL A 39 23.90 16.22 3.85
CA VAL A 39 25.00 17.16 4.12
C VAL A 39 25.09 18.20 3.01
N ARG A 40 25.10 17.77 1.73
CA ARG A 40 25.11 18.68 0.58
C ARG A 40 23.90 19.61 0.56
N LEU A 41 22.72 19.08 0.89
CA LEU A 41 21.50 19.88 0.98
C LEU A 41 21.59 20.92 2.12
N HIS A 42 22.19 20.56 3.25
CA HIS A 42 22.42 21.47 4.37
C HIS A 42 23.38 22.61 4.01
N GLU A 43 24.43 22.32 3.24
CA GLU A 43 25.38 23.30 2.71
C GLU A 43 24.80 24.20 1.60
N GLY A 44 23.53 24.00 1.24
CA GLY A 44 22.86 24.78 0.18
C GLY A 44 23.21 24.34 -1.24
N GLN A 45 23.89 23.20 -1.42
CA GLN A 45 24.20 22.66 -2.74
C GLN A 45 22.92 22.17 -3.41
N THR A 46 22.61 22.71 -4.60
CA THR A 46 21.38 22.41 -5.34
C THR A 46 21.51 21.20 -6.25
N THR A 47 22.74 20.78 -6.56
CA THR A 47 23.03 19.60 -7.37
C THR A 47 23.77 18.57 -6.54
N ASN A 48 23.33 17.32 -6.64
CA ASN A 48 24.11 16.20 -6.14
C ASN A 48 24.84 15.64 -7.37
N ASP A 49 26.17 15.72 -7.38
CA ASP A 49 27.05 15.39 -8.52
C ASP A 49 26.96 13.93 -9.00
N ARG A 50 26.18 13.10 -8.32
CA ARG A 50 25.88 11.74 -8.79
C ARG A 50 25.09 11.81 -10.10
N PRO A 51 25.43 10.99 -11.11
CA PRO A 51 24.86 11.07 -12.45
C PRO A 51 23.35 10.81 -12.43
N ARG A 52 22.58 11.88 -12.28
CA ARG A 52 21.12 11.86 -12.38
C ARG A 52 20.80 12.10 -13.85
N ARG A 53 20.52 11.05 -14.62
CA ARG A 53 19.95 11.24 -15.96
C ARG A 53 18.72 12.15 -15.82
N GLN A 54 18.77 13.29 -16.51
CA GLN A 54 17.79 14.36 -16.41
C GLN A 54 16.39 13.78 -16.60
N ARG A 55 15.44 14.25 -15.77
CA ARG A 55 14.04 13.90 -15.93
C ARG A 55 13.60 14.50 -17.26
N GLY A 56 13.21 13.67 -18.22
CA GLY A 56 12.36 14.13 -19.32
C GLY A 56 11.18 14.91 -18.72
N ALA A 57 11.06 16.17 -19.12
CA ALA A 57 9.88 16.97 -18.88
C ALA A 57 8.67 16.20 -19.41
N GLY A 58 7.65 16.00 -18.58
CA GLY A 58 6.49 15.21 -18.96
C GLY A 58 6.10 14.18 -17.92
N ARG A 59 5.60 14.64 -16.78
CA ARG A 59 4.55 13.89 -16.09
C ARG A 59 3.46 14.88 -15.74
N ASP A 60 2.65 15.17 -16.74
CA ASP A 60 1.31 15.68 -16.51
C ASP A 60 0.55 14.60 -15.73
N ARG A 61 0.64 14.67 -14.40
CA ARG A 61 -0.22 13.92 -13.49
C ARG A 61 -1.57 14.64 -13.48
N ARG A 62 -2.26 14.70 -14.62
CA ARG A 62 -3.68 15.11 -14.58
C ARG A 62 -4.36 14.16 -13.62
N HIS A 63 -4.88 14.73 -12.53
CA HIS A 63 -5.87 14.10 -11.71
C HIS A 63 -6.96 13.61 -12.66
N ARG A 64 -7.04 12.29 -12.84
CA ARG A 64 -8.15 11.69 -13.58
C ARG A 64 -9.42 12.11 -12.85
N PRO A 65 -10.32 12.89 -13.46
CA PRO A 65 -11.55 13.27 -12.79
C PRO A 65 -12.31 11.98 -12.47
N LEU A 66 -12.98 11.97 -11.31
CA LEU A 66 -13.87 10.88 -10.92
C LEU A 66 -14.87 10.69 -12.07
N ARG A 67 -14.83 9.53 -12.72
CA ARG A 67 -15.81 9.17 -13.75
C ARG A 67 -17.17 9.20 -13.04
N GLN A 68 -18.10 10.04 -13.47
CA GLN A 68 -19.46 10.00 -12.93
C GLN A 68 -19.98 8.56 -13.11
N PRO A 69 -20.45 7.89 -12.04
CA PRO A 69 -21.05 6.59 -12.19
C PRO A 69 -22.27 6.71 -13.10
N PRO A 70 -22.58 5.69 -13.92
CA PRO A 70 -23.76 5.73 -14.77
C PRO A 70 -25.02 5.96 -13.92
N ALA A 71 -25.98 6.70 -14.48
CA ALA A 71 -27.25 6.96 -13.82
C ALA A 71 -27.89 5.63 -13.41
N ALA A 72 -28.34 5.54 -12.17
CA ALA A 72 -28.95 4.34 -11.63
C ALA A 72 -30.16 3.94 -12.50
N HIS A 73 -30.00 2.86 -13.28
CA HIS A 73 -31.15 2.23 -13.91
C HIS A 73 -32.06 1.70 -12.80
N ARG A 74 -33.33 2.10 -12.86
CA ARG A 74 -34.37 1.77 -11.89
C ARG A 74 -34.58 0.26 -11.89
N GLY A 75 -34.07 -0.39 -10.86
CA GLY A 75 -34.15 -1.84 -10.65
C GLY A 75 -32.90 -2.32 -9.94
N ARG A 76 -32.87 -2.22 -8.61
CA ARG A 76 -31.88 -2.97 -7.82
C ARG A 76 -32.26 -4.44 -7.93
N VAL A 77 -31.55 -5.18 -8.77
CA VAL A 77 -31.45 -6.63 -8.60
C VAL A 77 -30.46 -6.82 -7.48
N ASP A 78 -30.88 -7.42 -6.37
CA ASP A 78 -29.94 -7.78 -5.31
C ASP A 78 -28.83 -8.65 -5.90
N PRO A 79 -27.56 -8.34 -5.66
CA PRO A 79 -26.47 -9.16 -6.18
C PRO A 79 -26.61 -10.57 -5.61
N GLU A 80 -26.60 -11.56 -6.50
CA GLU A 80 -26.60 -12.97 -6.10
C GLU A 80 -25.41 -13.23 -5.16
N PRO A 81 -25.61 -13.94 -4.04
CA PRO A 81 -24.52 -14.19 -3.10
C PRO A 81 -23.40 -14.97 -3.78
N ASP A 82 -22.23 -14.34 -3.87
CA ASP A 82 -21.03 -14.98 -4.41
C ASP A 82 -20.63 -16.16 -3.51
N PRO A 83 -20.66 -17.41 -4.02
CA PRO A 83 -20.34 -18.60 -3.23
C PRO A 83 -18.88 -18.63 -2.73
N GLY A 84 -18.01 -17.76 -3.27
CA GLY A 84 -16.62 -17.61 -2.84
C GLY A 84 -16.40 -16.61 -1.69
N ARG A 85 -17.43 -15.89 -1.24
CA ARG A 85 -17.28 -14.83 -0.23
C ARG A 85 -17.20 -15.42 1.18
N TYR A 86 -16.02 -15.33 1.79
CA TYR A 86 -15.78 -15.74 3.18
C TYR A 86 -16.74 -15.04 4.16
N VAL A 87 -17.46 -15.84 4.96
CA VAL A 87 -18.30 -15.36 6.08
C VAL A 87 -17.60 -15.76 7.40
N PRO A 88 -17.30 -14.81 8.30
CA PRO A 88 -16.62 -15.13 9.55
C PRO A 88 -17.51 -15.94 10.51
N ASP A 89 -16.91 -16.92 11.19
CA ASP A 89 -17.59 -17.94 12.03
C ASP A 89 -18.49 -17.38 13.14
N GLY A 90 -18.24 -16.15 13.60
CA GLY A 90 -19.02 -15.51 14.67
C GLY A 90 -20.48 -15.22 14.31
N ALA A 91 -20.84 -15.22 13.02
CA ALA A 91 -22.20 -14.92 12.57
C ALA A 91 -23.19 -16.10 12.76
N ARG A 92 -22.71 -17.30 13.12
CA ARG A 92 -23.54 -18.52 13.24
C ARG A 92 -24.01 -18.86 14.66
N ARG A 93 -23.56 -18.14 15.70
CA ARG A 93 -23.90 -18.42 17.09
C ARG A 93 -24.80 -17.33 17.68
N ALA A 94 -26.06 -17.34 17.29
CA ALA A 94 -27.11 -16.60 17.99
C ALA A 94 -28.45 -17.32 17.81
N ARG A 95 -28.60 -18.48 18.49
CA ARG A 95 -29.88 -19.14 18.85
C ARG A 95 -29.62 -20.56 19.34
N ALA A 96 -29.22 -20.71 20.59
CA ALA A 96 -29.47 -21.87 21.46
C ALA A 96 -28.68 -21.63 22.75
N GLU A 97 -29.14 -22.23 23.85
CA GLU A 97 -28.50 -22.23 25.18
C GLU A 97 -28.92 -21.09 26.12
N THR A 98 -30.18 -21.13 26.53
CA THR A 98 -30.59 -20.78 27.91
C THR A 98 -31.86 -21.57 28.24
N THR A 99 -31.66 -22.72 28.86
CA THR A 99 -32.61 -23.30 29.82
C THR A 99 -31.73 -23.88 30.92
N GLN A 100 -31.73 -23.21 32.06
CA GLN A 100 -30.90 -23.50 33.22
C GLN A 100 -31.37 -24.79 33.90
N ASP A 101 -30.40 -25.62 34.31
CA ASP A 101 -30.57 -26.66 35.31
C ASP A 101 -30.88 -26.01 36.66
N VAL A 102 -32.11 -26.19 37.15
CA VAL A 102 -32.54 -25.82 38.51
C VAL A 102 -33.35 -26.95 39.11
N GLU A 103 -32.76 -28.13 39.30
CA GLU A 103 -33.21 -29.09 40.33
C GLU A 103 -32.03 -29.82 40.95
N ALA A 104 -31.28 -29.08 41.76
CA ALA A 104 -30.56 -29.63 42.90
C ALA A 104 -30.84 -28.70 44.08
N ILE A 105 -31.78 -29.09 44.94
CA ILE A 105 -31.91 -28.78 46.37
C ILE A 105 -33.34 -29.16 46.78
N THR A 106 -33.51 -30.28 47.49
CA THR A 106 -34.38 -30.44 48.67
C THR A 106 -33.85 -31.68 49.44
N PRO A 107 -33.86 -31.68 50.79
CA PRO A 107 -32.78 -32.19 51.64
C PRO A 107 -32.76 -33.70 51.89
#